data_AF-A0A7Y0DRV7-F1
#
_entry.id   AF-A0A7Y0DRV7-F1
#
_cell.length_a   1.000
_cell.length_b   1.000
_cell.length_c   1.000
_cell.angle_alpha   90.00
_cell.angle_beta   90.00
_cell.angle_gamma   90.00
#
_symmetry.space_group_name_H-M   'P 1'
#
loop_
_entity.id
_entity.type
_entity.pdbx_description
1 polymer ?
#
loop_
_entity_poly.entity_id
_entity_poly.type
_entity_poly.pdbx_seq_one_letter_code
_entity_poly.pdbx_strand_id
1 'polypeptide(L)'
;MELEQDSSLTLPLFLFDETLNERDLSTPDLSLSVLLDDDLLTQLCQNPASDSSIALIISDYIIEAHNPVFTDLVSDAHHAQLTLTHGPLLSAVLDTASEHTFVSPQMDMMPTFDLGDEEE
;
A
#
# COMPACT_ATOMS: atom_id res chain seq x y z
N MET A 1 4.40 -3.58 -10.51
CA MET A 1 4.69 -4.62 -9.48
C MET A 1 3.84 -5.84 -9.81
N GLU A 2 4.41 -7.04 -9.79
CA GLU A 2 3.65 -8.29 -9.94
C GLU A 2 3.01 -8.66 -8.59
N LEU A 3 1.76 -9.10 -8.61
CA LEU A 3 1.01 -9.50 -7.42
C LEU A 3 0.79 -11.00 -7.46
N GLU A 4 1.31 -11.71 -6.46
CA GLU A 4 1.18 -13.15 -6.32
C GLU A 4 0.53 -13.51 -4.99
N GLN A 5 -0.27 -14.57 -4.97
CA GLN A 5 -0.86 -15.11 -3.75
C GLN A 5 0.23 -15.50 -2.74
N ASP A 6 -0.03 -15.29 -1.45
CA ASP A 6 0.89 -15.57 -0.34
C ASP A 6 2.21 -14.77 -0.40
N SER A 7 2.31 -13.78 -1.28
CA SER A 7 3.42 -12.84 -1.32
C SER A 7 3.13 -11.58 -0.48
N SER A 8 4.19 -10.86 -0.10
CA SER A 8 4.07 -9.59 0.63
C SER A 8 4.10 -8.43 -0.35
N LEU A 9 3.05 -7.61 -0.34
CA LEU A 9 3.03 -6.30 -0.97
C LEU A 9 3.61 -5.28 -0.01
N THR A 10 4.73 -4.67 -0.38
CA THR A 10 5.38 -3.62 0.42
C THR A 10 5.31 -2.27 -0.31
N LEU A 11 4.76 -1.26 0.37
CA LEU A 11 4.60 0.09 -0.14
C LEU A 11 5.42 1.08 0.70
N PRO A 12 6.21 1.96 0.04
CA PRO A 12 6.93 3.02 0.74
C PRO A 12 5.95 4.09 1.22
N LEU A 13 6.17 4.60 2.42
CA LEU A 13 5.34 5.63 3.02
C LEU A 13 6.18 6.86 3.38
N PHE A 14 5.63 8.04 3.07
CA PHE A 14 6.24 9.34 3.33
C PHE A 14 5.29 10.17 4.17
N LEU A 15 5.83 10.94 5.11
CA LEU A 15 5.02 11.85 5.91
C LEU A 15 4.31 12.85 4.99
N PHE A 16 3.00 12.97 5.15
CA PHE A 16 2.18 13.91 4.40
C PHE A 16 2.29 15.30 5.05
N ASP A 17 3.30 16.05 4.64
CA ASP A 17 3.54 17.43 5.08
C ASP A 17 3.88 18.36 3.89
N GLU A 18 4.24 19.60 4.20
CA GLU A 18 4.61 20.61 3.21
C GLU A 18 5.88 20.27 2.41
N THR A 19 6.70 19.33 2.88
CA THR A 19 7.97 18.92 2.28
C THR A 19 7.83 17.72 1.33
N LEU A 20 6.65 17.10 1.24
CA LEU A 20 6.42 15.86 0.50
C LEU A 20 6.96 15.90 -0.95
N ASN A 21 6.78 17.03 -1.65
CA ASN A 21 7.20 17.18 -3.04
C ASN A 21 8.73 17.21 -3.22
N GLU A 22 9.48 17.39 -2.14
CA GLU A 22 10.95 17.46 -2.12
C GLU A 22 11.59 16.14 -1.66
N ARG A 23 10.77 15.15 -1.27
CA ARG A 23 11.25 13.87 -0.73
C ARG A 23 11.92 13.02 -1.82
N ASP A 24 13.01 12.36 -1.42
CA ASP A 24 13.65 11.33 -2.22
C ASP A 24 12.87 10.02 -2.09
N LEU A 25 12.34 9.53 -3.21
CA LEU A 25 11.54 8.30 -3.28
C LEU A 25 12.33 7.04 -2.87
N SER A 26 13.67 7.10 -2.90
CA SER A 26 14.53 6.00 -2.47
C SER A 26 14.72 5.93 -0.95
N THR A 27 14.29 6.95 -0.21
CA THR A 27 14.42 7.03 1.25
C THR A 27 13.05 7.28 1.91
N PRO A 28 12.17 6.26 1.97
CA PRO A 28 10.88 6.39 2.64
C PRO A 28 11.04 6.59 4.15
N ASP A 29 10.04 7.20 4.78
CA ASP A 29 10.00 7.34 6.25
C ASP A 29 9.60 6.02 6.92
N LEU A 30 8.59 5.36 6.35
CA LEU A 30 8.05 4.08 6.79
C LEU A 30 7.87 3.12 5.61
N SER A 31 7.62 1.86 5.89
CA SER A 31 7.10 0.89 4.91
C SER A 31 5.90 0.16 5.47
N LEU A 32 4.88 0.00 4.64
CA LEU A 32 3.69 -0.79 4.90
C LEU A 32 3.80 -2.11 4.15
N SER A 33 3.76 -3.23 4.85
CA SER A 33 3.75 -4.57 4.26
C SER A 33 2.45 -5.28 4.60
N VAL A 34 1.78 -5.82 3.58
CA VAL A 34 0.56 -6.60 3.71
C VAL A 34 0.72 -7.93 3.00
N LEU A 35 0.24 -9.02 3.61
CA LEU A 35 0.19 -10.32 2.98
C LEU A 35 -0.96 -10.33 1.97
N LEU A 36 -0.69 -10.75 0.74
CA LEU A 36 -1.70 -10.88 -0.31
C LEU A 36 -2.42 -12.22 -0.17
N ASP A 37 -3.48 -12.22 0.64
CA ASP A 37 -4.45 -13.32 0.65
C ASP A 37 -5.39 -13.26 -0.58
N ASP A 38 -6.17 -14.32 -0.77
CA ASP A 38 -7.10 -14.46 -1.89
C ASP A 38 -8.12 -13.31 -1.97
N ASP A 39 -8.62 -12.86 -0.82
CA ASP A 39 -9.65 -11.84 -0.73
C ASP A 39 -9.08 -10.47 -1.15
N LEU A 40 -7.92 -10.10 -0.61
CA LEU A 40 -7.24 -8.86 -0.94
C LEU A 40 -6.77 -8.87 -2.39
N LEU A 41 -6.20 -9.97 -2.88
CA LEU A 41 -5.76 -10.09 -4.28
C LEU A 41 -6.95 -9.93 -5.24
N THR A 42 -8.10 -10.53 -4.91
CA THR A 42 -9.34 -10.37 -5.68
C THR A 42 -9.80 -8.90 -5.70
N GLN A 43 -9.69 -8.19 -4.57
CA GLN A 43 -10.02 -6.76 -4.51
C GLN A 43 -9.04 -5.90 -5.33
N LEU A 44 -7.75 -6.20 -5.29
CA LEU A 44 -6.71 -5.49 -6.05
C LEU A 44 -6.82 -5.69 -7.56
N CYS A 45 -7.46 -6.78 -8.02
CA CYS A 45 -7.75 -7.02 -9.43
C CYS A 45 -8.88 -6.16 -10.01
N GLN A 46 -9.59 -5.38 -9.19
CA GLN A 46 -10.65 -4.51 -9.69
C GLN A 46 -10.06 -3.39 -10.56
N ASN A 47 -10.76 -3.01 -11.62
CA ASN A 47 -10.38 -1.87 -12.44
C ASN A 47 -11.46 -0.80 -12.33
N PRO A 48 -11.30 0.17 -11.40
CA PRO A 48 -12.26 1.25 -11.24
C PRO A 48 -12.44 2.03 -12.54
N ALA A 49 -13.59 2.67 -12.71
CA ALA A 49 -13.78 3.64 -13.80
C ALA A 49 -12.81 4.82 -13.63
N SER A 50 -12.51 5.52 -14.73
CA SER A 50 -11.52 6.62 -14.77
C SER A 50 -11.75 7.76 -13.78
N ASP A 51 -12.99 7.96 -13.34
CA ASP A 51 -13.43 8.99 -12.39
C ASP A 51 -13.77 8.43 -11.01
N SER A 52 -13.39 7.18 -10.73
CA SER A 52 -13.68 6.48 -9.47
C SER A 52 -12.43 5.89 -8.84
N SER A 53 -12.50 5.69 -7.54
CA SER A 53 -11.50 4.95 -6.76
C SER A 53 -12.19 3.98 -5.81
N ILE A 54 -11.44 2.97 -5.38
CA ILE A 54 -11.90 1.98 -4.42
C ILE A 54 -10.96 2.03 -3.21
N ALA A 55 -11.54 2.22 -2.03
CA ALA A 55 -10.83 2.23 -0.77
C ALA A 55 -10.92 0.84 -0.12
N LEU A 56 -9.78 0.23 0.17
CA LEU A 56 -9.66 -1.07 0.81
C LEU A 56 -9.03 -0.88 2.18
N ILE A 57 -9.82 -1.07 3.24
CA ILE A 57 -9.32 -1.02 4.61
C ILE A 57 -8.59 -2.34 4.89
N ILE A 58 -7.34 -2.25 5.32
CA ILE A 58 -6.54 -3.43 5.69
C ILE A 58 -6.40 -3.50 7.21
N SER A 59 -6.63 -4.69 7.76
CA SER A 59 -6.57 -4.92 9.22
C SER A 59 -5.29 -5.62 9.66
N ASP A 60 -4.71 -6.43 8.78
CA ASP A 60 -3.51 -7.21 9.04
C ASP A 60 -2.36 -6.71 8.17
N TYR A 61 -1.44 -5.96 8.78
CA TYR A 61 -0.28 -5.38 8.10
C TYR A 61 0.86 -5.13 9.09
N ILE A 62 2.05 -4.92 8.55
CA ILE A 62 3.27 -4.61 9.29
C ILE A 62 3.75 -3.24 8.87
N ILE A 63 4.11 -2.41 9.85
CA ILE A 63 4.80 -1.13 9.62
C ILE A 63 6.26 -1.28 10.04
N GLU A 64 7.17 -0.79 9.22
CA GLU A 64 8.59 -0.66 9.54
C GLU A 64 9.01 0.81 9.43
N ALA A 65 9.71 1.34 10.44
CA ALA A 65 10.26 2.69 10.41
C ALA A 65 11.70 2.69 9.90
N HIS A 66 11.94 3.43 8.81
CA HIS A 66 13.28 3.68 8.28
C HIS A 66 13.86 4.98 8.84
N ASN A 67 12.99 5.90 9.23
CA ASN A 67 13.36 7.13 9.92
C ASN A 67 13.19 6.94 11.45
N PRO A 68 14.28 7.05 12.24
CA PRO A 68 14.25 6.80 13.69
C PRO A 68 13.25 7.68 14.45
N VAL A 69 12.93 8.86 13.93
CA VAL A 69 11.96 9.79 14.53
C VAL A 69 10.57 9.16 14.65
N PHE A 70 10.23 8.21 13.78
CA PHE A 70 8.92 7.57 13.73
C PHE A 70 8.89 6.16 14.32
N THR A 71 9.96 5.71 14.98
CA THR A 71 10.05 4.35 15.55
C THR A 71 8.92 4.08 16.53
N ASP A 72 8.59 5.05 17.38
CA ASP A 72 7.54 4.89 18.40
C ASP A 72 6.14 4.80 17.76
N LEU A 73 5.94 5.42 16.59
CA LEU A 73 4.66 5.41 15.86
C LEU A 73 4.28 4.02 15.34
N VAL A 74 5.26 3.13 15.14
CA VAL A 74 5.03 1.75 14.71
C VAL A 74 4.27 0.95 15.76
N SER A 75 4.43 1.30 17.04
CA SER A 75 3.77 0.61 18.16
C SER A 75 2.46 1.26 18.58
N ASP A 76 2.20 2.48 18.11
CA ASP A 76 0.97 3.21 18.39
C ASP A 76 -0.19 2.72 17.54
N ALA A 77 -1.41 3.05 17.97
CA ALA A 77 -2.60 2.77 17.18
C ALA A 77 -2.55 3.52 15.84
N HIS A 78 -2.76 2.77 14.76
CA HIS A 78 -2.74 3.28 13.40
C HIS A 78 -3.78 2.57 12.55
N HIS A 79 -4.20 3.21 11.45
CA HIS A 79 -5.14 2.67 10.49
C HIS A 79 -4.56 2.79 9.08
N ALA A 80 -4.58 1.68 8.32
CA ALA A 80 -4.08 1.66 6.97
C ALA A 80 -5.22 1.40 5.96
N GLN A 81 -5.13 2.10 4.83
CA GLN A 81 -6.05 1.97 3.72
C GLN A 81 -5.25 1.93 2.42
N LEU A 82 -5.60 0.98 1.55
CA LEU A 82 -5.15 0.99 0.16
C LEU A 82 -6.20 1.69 -0.71
N THR A 83 -5.73 2.45 -1.70
CA THR A 83 -6.58 3.12 -2.69
C THR A 83 -6.24 2.60 -4.07
N LEU A 84 -7.23 2.01 -4.73
CA LEU A 84 -7.14 1.53 -6.09
C LEU A 84 -7.81 2.54 -7.02
N THR A 85 -7.11 2.97 -8.07
CA THR A 85 -7.66 3.85 -9.12
C THR A 85 -7.52 3.20 -10.49
N HIS A 86 -8.23 3.75 -11.48
CA HIS A 86 -8.12 3.31 -12.87
C HIS A 86 -6.66 3.25 -13.34
N GLY A 87 -6.27 2.15 -14.01
CA GLY A 87 -4.90 1.96 -14.49
C GLY A 87 -4.18 0.69 -14.02
N PRO A 88 -4.85 -0.23 -13.31
CA PRO A 88 -4.94 -0.32 -11.84
C PRO A 88 -3.72 0.25 -11.09
N LEU A 89 -3.83 1.50 -10.65
CA LEU A 89 -2.82 2.14 -9.80
C LEU A 89 -3.18 1.94 -8.33
N LEU A 90 -2.19 1.63 -7.51
CA LEU A 90 -2.35 1.45 -6.07
C LEU A 90 -1.57 2.49 -5.28
N SER A 91 -2.18 3.04 -4.25
CA SER A 91 -1.47 3.76 -3.20
C SER A 91 -1.95 3.34 -1.82
N ALA A 92 -1.22 3.74 -0.78
CA ALA A 92 -1.57 3.54 0.61
C ALA A 92 -1.63 4.86 1.37
N VAL A 93 -2.49 4.88 2.39
CA VAL A 93 -2.55 5.91 3.43
C VAL A 93 -2.45 5.22 4.78
N LEU A 94 -1.63 5.75 5.67
CA LEU A 94 -1.53 5.34 7.07
C LEU A 94 -1.81 6.54 7.96
N ASP A 95 -2.91 6.48 8.72
CA ASP A 95 -3.25 7.48 9.73
C ASP A 95 -2.85 6.97 11.10
N THR A 96 -2.11 7.77 11.86
CA THR A 96 -1.68 7.43 13.22
C THR A 96 -2.52 8.16 14.27
N ALA A 97 -2.62 7.61 15.48
CA ALA A 97 -3.28 8.29 16.61
C ALA A 97 -2.64 9.64 16.98
N SER A 98 -1.38 9.85 16.57
CA SER A 98 -0.60 11.06 16.84
C SER A 98 -0.82 12.19 15.81
N GLU A 99 -1.87 12.08 14.99
CA GLU A 99 -2.24 13.03 13.92
C GLU A 99 -1.23 13.13 12.76
N HIS A 100 -0.24 12.23 12.69
CA HIS A 100 0.57 12.06 11.48
C HIS A 100 -0.19 11.18 10.47
N THR A 101 -0.23 11.64 9.22
CA THR A 101 -0.67 10.87 8.06
C THR A 101 0.53 10.58 7.18
N PHE A 102 0.67 9.35 6.72
CA PHE A 102 1.68 8.95 5.75
C PHE A 102 1.01 8.48 4.46
N VAL A 103 1.64 8.75 3.32
CA VAL A 103 1.13 8.38 2.00
C VAL A 103 2.20 7.68 1.18
N SER A 104 1.77 6.74 0.33
CA SER A 104 2.63 6.19 -0.72
C SER A 104 2.44 6.94 -2.04
N PRO A 105 3.44 6.95 -2.94
CA PRO A 105 3.20 7.25 -4.34
C PRO A 105 2.20 6.25 -4.95
N GLN A 106 1.64 6.61 -6.10
CA GLN A 106 0.88 5.69 -6.93
C GLN A 106 1.84 4.70 -7.60
N MET A 107 1.53 3.42 -7.48
CA MET A 107 2.32 2.32 -8.02
C MET A 107 1.49 1.57 -9.06
N ASP A 108 2.05 1.35 -10.24
CA ASP A 108 1.45 0.48 -11.25
C ASP A 108 1.41 -0.97 -10.76
N MET A 109 0.22 -1.56 -10.75
CA MET A 109 0.04 -2.98 -10.48
C MET A 109 -0.16 -3.75 -11.78
N MET A 110 0.52 -4.89 -11.88
CA MET A 110 0.24 -5.90 -12.88
C MET A 110 -0.17 -7.16 -12.12
N PRO A 111 -1.45 -7.35 -11.77
CA PRO A 111 -1.89 -8.59 -11.17
C PRO A 111 -1.63 -9.73 -12.14
N THR A 112 -0.76 -10.65 -11.73
CA THR A 112 -0.49 -11.89 -12.46
C THR A 112 -1.45 -12.93 -11.94
N PHE A 113 -2.54 -13.14 -12.67
CA PHE A 113 -3.37 -14.32 -12.44
C PHE A 113 -2.63 -15.49 -13.07
N ASP A 114 -2.05 -16.36 -12.25
CA ASP A 114 -1.68 -17.69 -12.74
C ASP A 114 -2.99 -18.41 -13.06
N LEU A 115 -3.47 -18.23 -14.29
CA LEU A 115 -4.43 -19.14 -14.90
C LEU A 115 -3.64 -20.44 -15.09
N GLY A 116 -3.42 -21.16 -13.98
CA GLY A 116 -2.52 -22.31 -13.93
C GLY A 116 -2.69 -23.09 -15.20
N ASP A 117 -1.59 -23.30 -15.93
CA ASP A 117 -1.62 -23.96 -17.22
C ASP A 117 -2.58 -25.14 -17.09
N GLU A 118 -3.73 -25.07 -17.78
CA GLU A 118 -4.55 -26.24 -18.02
C GLU A 118 -3.72 -27.14 -18.95
N GLU A 119 -2.63 -27.72 -18.43
CA GLU A 119 -2.00 -28.89 -19.01
C GLU A 119 -2.97 -30.06 -18.81
N GLU A 120 -3.91 -30.14 -19.78
CA GLU A 120 -4.73 -31.28 -20.21
C GLU A 120 -5.96 -31.72 -19.38
#